data_AF-A0A8D5U606-F1
#
_entry.id   AF-A0A8D5U606-F1
#
_cell.length_a   1.000
_cell.length_b   1.000
_cell.length_c   1.000
_cell.angle_alpha   90.00
_cell.angle_beta   90.00
_cell.angle_gamma   90.00
#
_symmetry.space_group_name_H-M   'P 1'
#
loop_
_entity.id
_entity.type
_entity.pdbx_description
1 polymer ?
#
loop_
_entity_poly.entity_id
_entity_poly.type
_entity_poly.pdbx_seq_one_letter_code
_entity_poly.pdbx_strand_id
1 'polypeptide(L)'
;MIIGAEMEWHKMKELKFPYIYWRDVIVILRTIDRVIYVTPWKQDLARFKPPLQAKQFDYYYQIGKPKREEEAKYLECIALELQKKLRPYLANKIECKEEVTIQLLSI
;
A
#
# COMPACT_ATOMS: atom_id res chain seq x y z
N MET A 1 1.35 11.02 18.94
CA MET A 1 0.00 10.41 18.92
C MET A 1 0.12 8.99 18.36
N ILE A 2 -0.55 8.00 18.94
CA ILE A 2 -0.55 6.62 18.44
C ILE A 2 -1.85 6.39 17.66
N ILE A 3 -1.75 5.86 16.44
CA ILE A 3 -2.90 5.57 15.59
C ILE A 3 -2.87 4.08 15.25
N GLY A 4 -3.92 3.38 15.67
CA GLY A 4 -4.18 2.03 15.20
C GLY A 4 -4.73 2.08 13.79
N ALA A 5 -4.01 1.54 12.82
CA ALA A 5 -4.47 1.48 11.42
C ALA A 5 -5.03 0.08 11.14
N GLU A 6 -6.31 0.04 10.77
CA GLU A 6 -7.02 -1.18 10.41
C GLU A 6 -7.30 -1.17 8.91
N MET A 7 -6.70 -2.12 8.21
CA MET A 7 -6.72 -2.16 6.75
C MET A 7 -7.57 -3.34 6.27
N GLU A 8 -8.39 -3.08 5.27
CA GLU A 8 -9.05 -4.12 4.48
C GLU A 8 -8.15 -4.52 3.32
N TRP A 9 -7.68 -5.77 3.32
CA TRP A 9 -6.72 -6.28 2.35
C TRP A 9 -7.37 -7.13 1.27
N HIS A 10 -7.01 -6.86 0.01
CA HIS A 10 -7.46 -7.61 -1.16
C HIS A 10 -6.28 -8.02 -2.02
N LYS A 11 -6.25 -9.29 -2.46
CA LYS A 11 -5.19 -9.84 -3.31
C LYS A 11 -5.75 -10.21 -4.68
N MET A 12 -5.06 -9.79 -5.74
CA MET A 12 -5.47 -10.03 -7.12
C MET A 12 -4.27 -10.05 -8.07
N LYS A 13 -4.33 -10.88 -9.11
CA LYS A 13 -3.27 -10.91 -10.15
C LYS A 13 -3.32 -9.67 -11.04
N GLU A 14 -4.52 -9.18 -11.32
CA GLU A 14 -4.77 -8.02 -12.16
C GLU A 14 -5.79 -7.09 -11.50
N LEU A 15 -5.63 -5.78 -11.69
CA LEU A 15 -6.57 -4.78 -11.21
C LEU A 15 -7.85 -4.84 -12.04
N LYS A 16 -8.96 -5.15 -11.38
CA LYS A 16 -10.29 -5.27 -12.01
C LYS A 16 -11.38 -4.62 -11.17
N PHE A 17 -12.58 -4.50 -11.74
CA PHE A 17 -13.76 -4.03 -11.02
C PHE A 17 -14.04 -4.87 -9.75
N PRO A 18 -14.44 -4.26 -8.62
CA PRO A 18 -14.64 -2.82 -8.38
C PRO A 18 -13.37 -2.06 -7.93
N TYR A 19 -12.27 -2.77 -7.68
CA TYR A 19 -11.06 -2.24 -7.05
C TYR A 19 -10.40 -1.11 -7.85
N ILE A 20 -10.52 -1.11 -9.19
CA ILE A 20 -9.97 -0.05 -10.05
C ILE A 20 -10.47 1.36 -9.71
N TYR A 21 -11.61 1.51 -9.04
CA TYR A 21 -12.17 2.79 -8.61
C TYR A 21 -11.80 3.17 -7.18
N TRP A 22 -11.00 2.35 -6.50
CA TRP A 22 -10.58 2.65 -5.14
C TRP A 22 -9.56 3.78 -5.12
N ARG A 23 -9.69 4.62 -4.09
CA ARG A 23 -8.83 5.75 -3.74
C ARG A 23 -8.35 5.58 -2.31
N ASP A 24 -7.30 6.32 -1.99
CA ASP A 24 -6.66 6.34 -0.67
C ASP A 24 -6.32 4.94 -0.17
N VAL A 25 -5.58 4.20 -1.00
CA VAL A 25 -5.18 2.82 -0.75
C VAL A 25 -3.67 2.69 -0.68
N ILE A 26 -3.22 1.59 -0.09
CA ILE A 26 -1.83 1.15 -0.15
C ILE A 26 -1.75 0.05 -1.20
N VAL A 27 -0.84 0.23 -2.16
CA VAL A 27 -0.55 -0.76 -3.17
C VAL A 27 0.74 -1.47 -2.79
N ILE A 28 0.64 -2.80 -2.67
CA ILE A 28 1.77 -3.68 -2.47
C ILE A 28 1.88 -4.56 -3.71
N LEU A 29 3.05 -4.53 -4.36
CA LEU A 29 3.40 -5.50 -5.40
C LEU A 29 4.18 -6.62 -4.74
N ARG A 30 3.72 -7.85 -4.89
CA ARG A 30 4.26 -8.99 -4.15
C ARG A 30 4.32 -10.23 -5.04
N THR A 31 5.40 -10.98 -4.94
CA THR A 31 5.55 -12.30 -5.57
C THR A 31 5.18 -13.38 -4.56
N ILE A 32 5.38 -14.65 -4.90
CA ILE A 32 5.16 -15.76 -3.96
C ILE A 32 6.09 -15.64 -2.74
N ASP A 33 7.34 -15.23 -2.97
CA ASP A 33 8.42 -15.27 -1.99
C ASP A 33 8.73 -13.93 -1.31
N ARG A 34 8.42 -12.79 -1.93
CA ARG A 34 8.84 -11.49 -1.41
C ARG A 34 7.90 -10.34 -1.76
N VAL A 35 8.04 -9.25 -1.01
CA VAL A 35 7.44 -7.96 -1.34
C VAL A 35 8.38 -7.20 -2.26
N ILE A 36 7.86 -6.71 -3.39
CA ILE A 36 8.63 -6.00 -4.41
C ILE A 36 8.56 -4.50 -4.19
N TYR A 37 7.36 -3.98 -3.91
CA TYR A 37 7.13 -2.54 -3.83
C TYR A 37 5.95 -2.23 -2.91
N VAL A 38 6.03 -1.13 -2.18
CA VAL A 38 4.96 -0.62 -1.31
C VAL A 38 4.80 0.88 -1.62
N THR A 39 3.58 1.33 -1.85
CA THR A 39 3.31 2.77 -2.04
C THR A 39 1.90 3.14 -1.57
N PRO A 40 1.71 4.33 -0.99
CA PRO A 40 0.39 4.93 -0.89
C PRO A 40 -0.06 5.38 -2.28
N TRP A 41 -1.38 5.34 -2.53
CA TRP A 41 -2.01 5.78 -3.76
C TRP A 41 -3.36 6.46 -3.48
N LYS A 42 -3.43 7.77 -3.71
CA LYS A 42 -4.61 8.60 -3.40
C LYS A 42 -5.60 8.76 -4.57
N GLN A 43 -5.17 8.41 -5.79
CA GLN A 43 -6.01 8.51 -6.99
C GLN A 43 -6.74 7.19 -7.26
N ASP A 44 -7.57 7.17 -8.29
CA ASP A 44 -8.18 5.93 -8.78
C ASP A 44 -7.10 4.89 -9.12
N LEU A 45 -7.24 3.65 -8.63
CA LEU A 45 -6.31 2.56 -8.92
C LEU A 45 -6.19 2.25 -10.42
N ALA A 46 -7.20 2.56 -11.22
CA ALA A 46 -7.14 2.45 -12.69
C ALA A 46 -5.97 3.23 -13.30
N ARG A 47 -5.52 4.31 -12.62
CA ARG A 47 -4.40 5.15 -13.06
C ARG A 47 -3.06 4.69 -12.51
N PHE A 48 -3.05 3.73 -11.59
CA PHE A 48 -1.83 3.25 -10.97
C PHE A 48 -0.94 2.57 -12.02
N LYS A 49 0.29 3.05 -12.12
CA LYS A 49 1.33 2.45 -12.96
C LYS A 49 2.45 1.96 -12.06
N PRO A 50 2.70 0.63 -12.02
CA PRO A 50 3.80 0.08 -11.24
C PRO A 50 5.14 0.59 -11.79
N PRO A 51 6.18 0.70 -10.95
CA PRO A 51 7.51 1.13 -11.40
C PRO A 51 8.04 0.17 -12.49
N LEU A 52 8.78 0.71 -13.47
CA LEU A 52 9.26 -0.09 -14.60
C LEU A 52 10.07 -1.30 -14.16
N GLN A 53 10.86 -1.15 -13.09
CA GLN A 53 11.68 -2.21 -12.49
C GLN A 53 10.84 -3.36 -11.92
N ALA A 54 9.57 -3.13 -11.57
CA ALA A 54 8.69 -4.19 -11.09
C ALA A 54 8.19 -5.09 -12.22
N LYS A 55 8.19 -4.62 -13.48
CA LYS A 55 7.66 -5.37 -14.63
C LYS A 55 8.41 -6.66 -14.95
N GLN A 56 9.64 -6.82 -14.46
CA GLN A 56 10.42 -8.05 -14.62
C GLN A 56 9.97 -9.19 -13.70
N PHE A 57 9.12 -8.90 -12.70
CA PHE A 57 8.61 -9.89 -11.76
C PHE A 57 7.17 -10.29 -12.13
N ASP A 58 6.83 -11.57 -11.98
CA ASP A 58 5.44 -12.03 -11.96
C ASP A 58 4.87 -11.79 -10.55
N TYR A 59 4.25 -10.63 -10.36
CA TYR A 59 3.70 -10.19 -9.07
C TYR A 59 2.16 -10.18 -9.10
N TYR A 60 1.58 -10.26 -7.91
CA TYR A 60 0.20 -9.91 -7.65
C TYR A 60 0.13 -8.55 -6.94
N TYR A 61 -1.01 -7.91 -7.09
CA TYR A 61 -1.41 -6.74 -6.32
C TYR A 61 -2.00 -7.20 -4.99
N GLN A 62 -1.49 -6.66 -3.89
CA GLN A 62 -2.12 -6.68 -2.58
C GLN A 62 -2.48 -5.24 -2.24
N ILE A 63 -3.79 -4.95 -2.24
CA ILE A 63 -4.35 -3.62 -2.04
C ILE A 63 -4.89 -3.54 -0.63
N GLY A 64 -4.42 -2.57 0.16
CA GLY A 64 -4.95 -2.26 1.47
C GLY A 64 -5.76 -0.98 1.41
N LYS A 65 -7.02 -1.01 1.86
CA LYS A 65 -7.83 0.20 2.06
C LYS A 65 -8.02 0.44 3.56
N PRO A 66 -7.77 1.65 4.09
CA PRO A 66 -8.11 1.96 5.47
C PRO A 66 -9.61 1.76 5.71
N LYS A 67 -9.99 1.11 6.82
CA LYS A 67 -11.41 0.89 7.15
C LYS A 67 -12.12 2.18 7.57
N ARG A 68 -11.37 3.13 8.15
CA ARG A 68 -11.89 4.41 8.63
C ARG A 68 -11.33 5.55 7.79
N GLU A 69 -12.15 6.55 7.51
CA GLU A 69 -11.73 7.73 6.72
C GLU A 69 -10.64 8.55 7.44
N GLU A 70 -10.66 8.59 8.77
CA GLU A 70 -9.63 9.28 9.55
C GLU A 70 -8.24 8.69 9.34
N GLU A 71 -8.15 7.37 9.16
CA GLU A 71 -6.89 6.66 8.91
C GLU A 71 -6.34 6.96 7.51
N ALA A 72 -7.21 7.30 6.54
CA ALA A 72 -6.80 7.68 5.19
C ALA A 72 -5.95 8.96 5.17
N LYS A 73 -6.08 9.83 6.18
CA LYS A 73 -5.20 11.01 6.35
C LYS A 73 -3.74 10.61 6.59
N TYR A 74 -3.54 9.44 7.20
CA TYR A 74 -2.25 8.89 7.58
C TYR A 74 -1.70 7.88 6.58
N LEU A 75 -2.28 7.79 5.38
CA LEU A 75 -1.96 6.76 4.39
C LEU A 75 -0.46 6.68 4.08
N GLU A 76 0.22 7.81 3.93
CA GLU A 76 1.67 7.86 3.73
C GLU A 76 2.44 7.30 4.93
N CYS A 77 2.03 7.62 6.15
CA CYS A 77 2.66 7.14 7.37
C CYS A 77 2.45 5.64 7.55
N ILE A 78 1.25 5.14 7.25
CA ILE A 78 0.94 3.71 7.25
C ILE A 78 1.80 2.99 6.20
N ALA A 79 1.91 3.55 4.98
CA ALA A 79 2.72 2.96 3.92
C ALA A 79 4.23 2.97 4.23
N LEU A 80 4.73 4.02 4.89
CA LEU A 80 6.11 4.10 5.35
C LEU A 80 6.42 3.02 6.39
N GLU A 81 5.55 2.82 7.39
CA GLU A 81 5.70 1.76 8.38
C GLU A 81 5.61 0.36 7.76
N LEU A 82 4.69 0.16 6.81
CA LEU A 82 4.61 -1.07 6.02
C LEU A 82 5.89 -1.32 5.22
N GLN A 83 6.46 -0.29 4.59
CA GLN A 83 7.72 -0.41 3.86
C GLN A 83 8.87 -0.82 4.79
N LYS A 84 8.98 -0.23 5.99
CA LYS A 84 10.01 -0.62 6.97
C LYS A 84 9.85 -2.07 7.43
N LYS A 85 8.61 -2.50 7.70
CA LYS A 85 8.29 -3.84 8.19
C LYS A 85 8.47 -4.92 7.12
N LEU A 86 7.96 -4.67 5.92
CA LEU A 86 7.94 -5.64 4.82
C LEU A 86 9.24 -5.67 4.01
N ARG A 87 10.08 -4.64 4.11
CA ARG A 87 11.39 -4.53 3.45
C ARG A 87 11.30 -4.85 1.95
N PRO A 88 10.55 -4.06 1.17
CA PRO A 88 10.36 -4.34 -0.25
C PRO A 88 11.70 -4.29 -1.00
N TYR A 89 11.80 -5.10 -2.05
CA TYR A 89 12.98 -5.13 -2.92
C TYR A 89 13.29 -3.77 -3.55
N LEU A 90 12.25 -3.06 -4.01
CA LEU A 90 12.35 -1.70 -4.53
C LEU A 90 11.95 -0.71 -3.43
N ALA A 91 12.91 0.11 -3.00
CA ALA A 91 12.64 1.17 -2.05
C ALA A 91 11.86 2.31 -2.71
N ASN A 92 10.72 2.66 -2.13
CA ASN A 92 9.98 3.86 -2.48
C ASN A 92 10.37 5.01 -1.54
N LYS A 93 10.43 6.25 -2.03
CA LYS A 93 10.59 7.41 -1.15
C LYS A 93 9.21 7.84 -0.67
N ILE A 94 8.82 7.39 0.51
CA ILE A 94 7.57 7.77 1.16
C ILE A 94 7.88 8.75 2.27
N GLU A 95 7.24 9.93 2.23
CA GLU A 95 7.38 10.96 3.25
C GLU A 95 6.11 11.03 4.09
N CYS A 96 6.23 10.72 5.38
CA CYS A 96 5.19 10.97 6.37
C CYS A 96 5.44 12.35 6.97
N LYS A 97 4.52 13.29 6.74
CA LYS A 97 4.65 14.68 7.23
C LYS A 97 4.22 14.87 8.68
N GLU A 98 3.63 13.85 9.29
CA GLU A 98 3.10 13.92 10.64
C GLU A 98 3.97 13.11 11.62
N GLU A 99 4.23 13.65 12.81
CA GLU A 99 4.93 12.94 13.89
C GLU A 99 3.96 11.99 14.63
N VAL A 100 3.60 10.88 13.97
CA VAL A 100 2.70 9.86 14.50
C VAL A 100 3.33 8.47 14.52
N THR A 101 2.95 7.67 15.52
CA THR A 101 3.30 6.25 15.58
C THR A 101 2.12 5.44 15.06
N ILE A 102 2.32 4.72 13.95
CA ILE A 102 1.30 3.84 13.39
C ILE A 102 1.46 2.43 13.97
N GLN A 103 0.39 1.92 14.55
CA GLN A 103 0.28 0.51 14.94
C GLN A 103 -0.61 -0.23 13.95
N LEU A 104 0.00 -1.10 13.14
CA LEU A 104 -0.71 -1.91 12.15
C LEU A 104 -1.46 -3.05 12.85
N LEU A 105 -2.79 -3.03 12.81
CA LEU A 105 -3.64 -4.00 13.52
C LEU A 105 -3.89 -5.29 12.71
N SER A 106 -3.70 -5.26 11.39
CA SER A 106 -3.88 -6.42 10.50
C SER A 106 -3.08 -6.23 9.20
N ILE A 107 -2.29 -7.24 8.80
CA ILE A 107 -1.51 -7.31 7.54
C ILE A 107 -1.68 -8.69 6.92
#